data_AF-A0A3M7QS46-F1
#
_entry.id   AF-A0A3M7QS46-F1
#
_cell.length_a   1.000
_cell.length_b   1.000
_cell.length_c   1.000
_cell.angle_alpha   90.00
_cell.angle_beta   90.00
_cell.angle_gamma   90.00
#
_symmetry.space_group_name_H-M   'P 1'
#
loop_
_entity.id
_entity.type
_entity.pdbx_description
1 polymer ?
#
loop_
_entity_poly.entity_id
_entity_poly.type
_entity_poly.pdbx_seq_one_letter_code
_entity_poly.pdbx_strand_id
1 'polypeptide(L)'
;MASKSPDTESSLNYCSQDEISADKKTRGKNKNYFSLCSFRDYSSANKALKETFDNQKWRKGNIKGGDKRYYSCNTNGVKSDCPVRMYLFMHSDSQICTVYMSTDEHNHPGLDTESDSNRLSFQIREEIIRIYENETHQTNLIIEKLRMKNFKATKIQIYNLIHRYKINQSESKNTTLNQLRDYCSSHKSTPLDSDQVYIPDTYFRYGLNVLEEFRIFLTTKRLIQMATKANCVHIDVTYKLLWHGLPVIIIGTTDCSHNFHPFGLTICKHQNENDFAFTFQAVSQQLKLLYDHEVEPGALVAEADPAIEQAFGKVFKNKFERVLSWPHVLKEIDSKLNIIKDNRVRKCIREDIVNVQLHAETYNFKSVVSQVLKKWQNYQLDSANLFVDYFRENWIEKNSCWFEAFAPQIAKTNNALDLIDALVKKENSFRKQLPAADFLDMVSEKLLKRWSSERSESHSGSLLFKSCVEPSMENWRSAWQWELLHNSLSISKKTSDTCSIFYIPSEKLENVDEELIENYIKPNSSNTFLASQIAGGVFVEKFSANEKIPLLKTENNQENLEPAMKQKKRGRPAGSKNLIASTPESNPKRVRQL
;
A
#
# COMPACT_ATOMS: atom_id res chain seq x y z
N MET A 1 -42.60 -48.37 -3.04
CA MET A 1 -43.29 -49.56 -2.48
C MET A 1 -42.25 -50.63 -2.23
N ALA A 2 -42.28 -51.24 -1.02
CA ALA A 2 -41.52 -52.42 -0.54
C ALA A 2 -39.97 -52.29 -0.57
N SER A 3 -39.23 -52.10 0.52
CA SER A 3 -39.02 -52.93 1.74
C SER A 3 -38.69 -54.40 1.45
N LYS A 4 -37.45 -54.81 1.82
CA LYS A 4 -37.13 -55.92 2.76
C LYS A 4 -35.66 -56.34 2.64
N SER A 5 -34.96 -56.27 3.76
CA SER A 5 -33.83 -57.14 4.14
C SER A 5 -34.31 -58.60 4.30
N PRO A 6 -33.41 -59.60 4.30
CA PRO A 6 -32.93 -60.14 5.58
C PRO A 6 -31.47 -60.70 5.57
N ASP A 7 -30.81 -60.65 6.72
CA ASP A 7 -30.28 -61.75 7.57
C ASP A 7 -30.09 -63.14 6.89
N THR A 8 -29.11 -64.02 7.17
CA THR A 8 -28.33 -64.34 8.39
C THR A 8 -27.28 -65.44 8.05
N GLU A 9 -26.24 -65.53 8.89
CA GLU A 9 -25.51 -66.74 9.38
C GLU A 9 -24.87 -67.82 8.46
N SER A 10 -23.63 -68.19 8.82
CA SER A 10 -23.10 -69.55 9.16
C SER A 10 -21.63 -69.64 8.68
N SER A 11 -20.63 -69.56 9.56
CA SER A 11 -20.06 -70.60 10.46
C SER A 11 -19.20 -71.66 9.74
N LEU A 12 -18.00 -71.91 10.30
CA LEU A 12 -17.19 -73.16 10.38
C LEU A 12 -15.70 -72.75 10.61
N ASN A 13 -15.14 -72.96 11.80
CA ASN A 13 -14.43 -74.18 12.29
C ASN A 13 -13.11 -74.45 11.52
N TYR A 14 -11.96 -74.84 12.07
CA TYR A 14 -11.55 -75.38 13.37
C TYR A 14 -9.98 -75.44 13.41
N CYS A 15 -9.39 -75.41 14.61
CA CYS A 15 -8.11 -76.03 15.08
C CYS A 15 -6.80 -75.89 14.27
N SER A 16 -5.60 -75.81 14.85
CA SER A 16 -5.11 -75.76 16.24
C SER A 16 -3.58 -75.65 16.19
N GLN A 17 -3.03 -74.88 17.15
CA GLN A 17 -1.77 -75.07 17.92
C GLN A 17 -0.42 -75.14 17.18
N ASP A 18 0.44 -74.15 17.45
CA ASP A 18 1.57 -74.36 18.38
C ASP A 18 2.10 -73.03 18.94
N GLU A 19 2.43 -73.07 20.23
CA GLU A 19 2.73 -71.96 21.13
C GLU A 19 4.16 -71.43 20.97
N ILE A 20 4.34 -70.10 20.92
CA ILE A 20 5.53 -69.44 21.46
C ILE A 20 5.09 -68.22 22.27
N SER A 21 5.50 -68.22 23.52
CA SER A 21 5.23 -67.27 24.60
C SER A 21 5.21 -65.79 24.18
N ALA A 22 4.09 -65.11 24.45
CA ALA A 22 4.06 -63.65 24.54
C ALA A 22 3.72 -63.24 25.98
N ASP A 23 4.63 -62.48 26.58
CA ASP A 23 4.57 -61.98 27.95
C ASP A 23 3.19 -61.43 28.34
N LYS A 24 2.63 -61.99 29.42
CA LYS A 24 1.51 -61.36 30.13
C LYS A 24 1.99 -60.00 30.64
N LYS A 25 1.57 -58.91 29.96
CA LYS A 25 1.77 -57.53 30.43
C LYS A 25 1.24 -57.43 31.86
N THR A 26 2.16 -57.24 32.79
CA THR A 26 1.86 -56.91 34.19
C THR A 26 0.91 -55.71 34.23
N ARG A 27 -0.23 -55.86 34.90
CA ARG A 27 -1.12 -54.73 35.23
C ARG A 27 -0.27 -53.69 35.97
N GLY A 28 -0.03 -52.54 35.35
CA GLY A 28 0.76 -51.46 35.94
C GLY A 28 0.19 -51.06 37.31
N LYS A 29 1.08 -50.67 38.23
CA LYS A 29 0.71 -50.15 39.56
C LYS A 29 -0.44 -49.15 39.44
N ASN A 30 -1.50 -49.33 40.23
CA ASN A 30 -2.61 -48.38 40.31
C ASN A 30 -2.04 -47.01 40.69
N LYS A 31 -2.28 -45.99 39.85
CA LYS A 31 -1.91 -44.61 40.14
C LYS A 31 -2.99 -43.99 41.01
N ASN A 32 -2.56 -43.33 42.08
CA ASN A 32 -3.45 -42.54 42.93
C ASN A 32 -3.65 -41.17 42.28
N TYR A 33 -4.90 -40.72 42.25
CA TYR A 33 -5.29 -39.43 41.72
C TYR A 33 -6.07 -38.66 42.78
N PHE A 34 -5.85 -37.34 42.85
CA PHE A 34 -6.64 -36.44 43.68
C PHE A 34 -7.33 -35.38 42.81
N SER A 35 -8.49 -34.91 43.27
CA SER A 35 -9.23 -33.84 42.60
C SER A 35 -8.55 -32.50 42.86
N LEU A 36 -8.23 -31.77 41.80
CA LEU A 36 -7.52 -30.49 41.87
C LEU A 36 -8.50 -29.30 41.81
N CYS A 37 -9.40 -29.31 40.84
CA CYS A 37 -10.40 -28.26 40.62
C CYS A 37 -11.51 -28.75 39.68
N SER A 38 -12.61 -27.99 39.58
CA SER A 38 -13.78 -28.35 38.78
C SER A 38 -14.25 -27.17 37.93
N PHE A 39 -14.80 -27.46 36.75
CA PHE A 39 -15.21 -26.50 35.74
C PHE A 39 -16.58 -26.86 35.15
N ARG A 40 -17.25 -25.88 34.54
CA ARG A 40 -18.57 -26.11 33.92
C ARG A 40 -18.54 -27.00 32.68
N ASP A 41 -17.43 -27.02 31.95
CA ASP A 41 -17.27 -27.84 30.76
C ASP A 41 -15.80 -28.12 30.44
N TYR A 42 -15.55 -29.01 29.47
CA TYR A 42 -14.19 -29.29 29.00
C TYR A 42 -13.50 -28.09 28.38
N SER A 43 -14.22 -27.14 27.77
CA SER A 43 -13.61 -25.99 27.09
C SER A 43 -12.97 -25.06 28.12
N SER A 44 -13.72 -24.73 29.16
CA SER A 44 -13.33 -23.95 30.32
C SER A 44 -12.18 -24.62 31.07
N ALA A 45 -12.26 -25.94 31.30
CA ALA A 45 -11.16 -26.69 31.90
C ALA A 45 -9.88 -26.65 31.04
N ASN A 46 -10.01 -26.80 29.71
CA ASN A 46 -8.85 -26.74 28.81
C ASN A 46 -8.24 -25.34 28.72
N LYS A 47 -9.06 -24.28 28.81
CA LYS A 47 -8.60 -22.90 28.84
C LYS A 47 -7.82 -22.63 30.13
N ALA A 48 -8.40 -22.97 31.28
CA ALA A 48 -7.73 -22.84 32.57
C ALA A 48 -6.44 -23.66 32.65
N LEU A 49 -6.41 -24.89 32.11
CA LEU A 49 -5.19 -25.69 32.07
C LEU A 49 -4.06 -25.05 31.25
N LYS A 50 -4.39 -24.28 30.20
CA LYS A 50 -3.39 -23.53 29.43
C LYS A 50 -2.89 -22.30 30.19
N GLU A 51 -3.75 -21.65 30.95
CA GLU A 51 -3.44 -20.39 31.67
C GLU A 51 -2.75 -20.64 33.02
N THR A 52 -3.22 -21.62 33.80
CA THR A 52 -2.76 -21.89 35.18
C THR A 52 -1.48 -22.74 35.23
N PHE A 53 -1.23 -23.58 34.21
CA PHE A 53 -0.07 -24.46 34.16
C PHE A 53 0.87 -24.12 33.00
N ASP A 54 0.99 -22.83 32.67
CA ASP A 54 1.74 -22.34 31.50
C ASP A 54 3.25 -22.74 31.53
N ASN A 55 3.75 -23.11 32.71
CA ASN A 55 5.10 -23.61 32.94
C ASN A 55 5.25 -25.12 32.67
N GLN A 56 4.16 -25.85 32.43
CA GLN A 56 4.16 -27.30 32.15
C GLN A 56 3.30 -27.61 30.92
N LYS A 57 3.94 -28.06 29.83
CA LYS A 57 3.19 -28.47 28.64
C LYS A 57 2.49 -29.80 28.91
N TRP A 58 1.17 -29.84 28.74
CA TRP A 58 0.38 -31.06 28.81
C TRP A 58 0.04 -31.55 27.42
N ARG A 59 0.39 -32.80 27.10
CA ARG A 59 0.00 -33.45 25.84
C ARG A 59 -1.26 -34.27 26.07
N LYS A 60 -2.29 -34.01 25.27
CA LYS A 60 -3.51 -34.82 25.25
C LYS A 60 -3.19 -36.23 24.76
N GLY A 61 -3.51 -37.22 25.58
CA GLY A 61 -3.41 -38.64 25.24
C GLY A 61 -4.59 -39.11 24.38
N ASN A 62 -4.49 -40.32 23.86
CA ASN A 62 -5.59 -40.94 23.10
C ASN A 62 -6.82 -41.07 24.00
N ILE A 63 -7.96 -40.64 23.48
CA ILE A 63 -9.26 -40.82 24.12
C ILE A 63 -9.58 -42.31 24.01
N LYS A 64 -9.48 -43.04 25.13
CA LYS A 64 -10.00 -44.41 25.23
C LYS A 64 -11.42 -44.26 25.78
N GLY A 65 -12.40 -44.64 24.97
CA GLY A 65 -13.83 -44.33 25.13
C GLY A 65 -14.31 -44.18 26.59
N GLY A 66 -14.94 -43.04 26.86
CA GLY A 66 -15.49 -42.64 28.16
C GLY A 66 -15.32 -41.15 28.42
N ASP A 67 -15.99 -40.63 29.45
CA ASP A 67 -15.99 -39.23 29.90
C ASP A 67 -14.63 -38.75 30.46
N LYS A 68 -13.52 -39.43 30.14
CA LYS A 68 -12.17 -39.12 30.60
C LYS A 68 -11.26 -38.66 29.47
N ARG A 69 -10.62 -37.50 29.64
CA ARG A 69 -9.58 -36.99 28.74
C ARG A 69 -8.25 -36.97 29.47
N TYR A 70 -7.31 -37.81 29.04
CA TYR A 70 -6.01 -37.95 29.68
C TYR A 70 -4.99 -36.97 29.12
N TYR A 71 -4.09 -36.53 30.00
CA TYR A 71 -2.99 -35.63 29.72
C TYR A 71 -1.72 -36.20 30.36
N SER A 72 -0.61 -36.12 29.64
CA SER A 72 0.73 -36.42 30.15
C SER A 72 1.59 -35.17 30.12
N CYS A 73 2.44 -35.00 31.11
CA CYS A 73 3.47 -33.97 31.06
C CYS A 73 4.35 -34.15 29.81
N ASN A 74 4.82 -33.04 29.25
CA ASN A 74 5.62 -32.97 28.03
C ASN A 74 6.77 -31.97 28.27
N THR A 75 8.01 -32.41 28.08
CA THR A 75 9.19 -31.53 28.12
C THR A 75 9.65 -31.24 26.69
N ASN A 76 9.75 -29.96 26.34
CA ASN A 76 10.29 -29.46 25.06
C ASN A 76 9.62 -30.03 23.78
N GLY A 77 8.34 -30.43 23.86
CA GLY A 77 7.61 -30.94 22.69
C GLY A 77 7.90 -32.42 22.38
N VAL A 78 8.76 -33.07 23.18
CA VAL A 78 9.09 -34.49 23.09
C VAL A 78 8.34 -35.25 24.18
N LYS A 79 7.89 -36.47 23.88
CA LYS A 79 7.22 -37.33 24.87
C LYS A 79 8.19 -37.58 26.02
N SER A 80 7.91 -37.03 27.20
CA SER A 80 8.72 -37.26 28.39
C SER A 80 8.25 -38.52 29.10
N ASP A 81 9.19 -39.28 29.67
CA ASP A 81 8.89 -40.40 30.58
C ASP A 81 8.54 -39.90 31.99
N CYS A 82 7.96 -38.69 32.07
CA CYS A 82 7.46 -38.14 33.31
C CYS A 82 6.34 -39.02 33.87
N PRO A 83 6.34 -39.40 35.15
CA PRO A 83 5.30 -40.24 35.72
C PRO A 83 4.01 -39.45 35.96
N VAL A 84 4.07 -38.12 36.09
CA VAL A 84 2.90 -37.28 36.36
C VAL A 84 1.87 -37.35 35.23
N ARG A 85 0.63 -37.63 35.60
CA ARG A 85 -0.51 -37.72 34.69
C ARG A 85 -1.67 -36.91 35.23
N MET A 86 -2.46 -36.38 34.33
CA MET A 86 -3.70 -35.68 34.65
C MET A 86 -4.82 -36.23 33.79
N TYR A 87 -6.05 -36.19 34.27
CA TYR A 87 -7.21 -36.39 33.41
C TYR A 87 -8.36 -35.47 33.80
N LEU A 88 -9.16 -35.12 32.79
CA LEU A 88 -10.43 -34.44 32.96
C LEU A 88 -11.54 -35.48 32.96
N PHE A 89 -12.46 -35.41 33.92
CA PHE A 89 -13.62 -36.29 33.98
C PHE A 89 -14.91 -35.48 33.97
N MET A 90 -15.81 -35.78 33.03
CA MET A 90 -17.15 -35.20 33.02
C MET A 90 -18.07 -36.08 33.87
N HIS A 91 -18.63 -35.51 34.92
CA HIS A 91 -19.61 -36.18 35.76
C HIS A 91 -20.98 -36.12 35.07
N SER A 92 -21.55 -37.28 34.76
CA SER A 92 -22.81 -37.37 33.99
C SER A 92 -24.02 -36.79 34.72
N ASP A 93 -24.01 -36.83 36.06
CA ASP A 93 -25.05 -36.34 36.95
C ASP A 93 -25.05 -34.82 37.12
N SER A 94 -23.88 -34.20 37.15
CA SER A 94 -23.72 -32.77 37.45
C SER A 94 -23.30 -31.92 36.24
N GLN A 95 -22.90 -32.56 35.13
CA GLN A 95 -22.32 -31.89 33.96
C GLN A 95 -21.10 -31.02 34.30
N ILE A 96 -20.44 -31.31 35.43
CA ILE A 96 -19.23 -30.63 35.87
C ILE A 96 -18.02 -31.45 35.41
N CYS A 97 -17.02 -30.76 34.88
CA CYS A 97 -15.74 -31.32 34.49
C CYS A 97 -14.72 -31.15 35.62
N THR A 98 -14.33 -32.25 36.27
CA THR A 98 -13.33 -32.24 37.35
C THR A 98 -11.95 -32.63 36.83
N VAL A 99 -10.92 -31.92 37.28
CA VAL A 99 -9.51 -32.18 36.96
C VAL A 99 -8.92 -33.08 38.06
N TYR A 100 -8.40 -34.22 37.65
CA TYR A 100 -7.70 -35.15 38.52
C TYR A 100 -6.22 -35.21 38.16
N MET A 101 -5.35 -35.09 39.15
CA MET A 101 -3.89 -35.15 38.97
C MET A 101 -3.31 -36.32 39.76
N SER A 102 -2.29 -36.99 39.20
CA SER A 102 -1.63 -38.08 39.91
C SER A 102 -0.75 -37.53 41.02
N THR A 103 -0.56 -38.32 42.08
CA THR A 103 0.32 -37.98 43.22
C THR A 103 1.80 -38.22 42.91
N ASP A 104 2.15 -38.54 41.67
CA ASP A 104 3.54 -38.78 41.27
C ASP A 104 4.32 -37.45 41.23
N GLU A 105 5.62 -37.47 41.51
CA GLU A 105 6.50 -36.30 41.36
C GLU A 105 7.10 -36.20 39.95
N HIS A 106 7.39 -34.98 39.48
CA HIS A 106 8.06 -34.78 38.19
C HIS A 106 9.51 -35.27 38.27
N ASN A 107 9.95 -36.06 37.28
CA ASN A 107 11.33 -36.58 37.19
C ASN A 107 12.22 -35.77 36.23
N HIS A 108 11.80 -34.56 35.88
CA HIS A 108 12.56 -33.64 35.05
C HIS A 108 12.70 -32.30 35.78
N PRO A 109 13.85 -31.61 35.63
CA PRO A 109 14.01 -30.27 36.20
C PRO A 109 12.88 -29.36 35.71
N GLY A 110 12.36 -28.52 36.60
CA GLY A 110 11.37 -27.50 36.25
C GLY A 110 11.87 -26.67 35.08
N LEU A 111 10.96 -26.28 34.17
CA LEU A 111 11.23 -25.52 32.94
C LEU A 111 11.73 -24.08 33.18
N ASP A 112 12.37 -23.80 34.31
CA ASP A 112 12.88 -22.48 34.69
C ASP A 112 14.35 -22.26 34.30
N THR A 113 15.04 -23.25 33.70
CA THR A 113 16.42 -23.06 33.22
C THR A 113 16.46 -22.61 31.76
N GLU A 114 16.34 -21.29 31.58
CA GLU A 114 16.93 -20.35 30.59
C GLU A 114 17.57 -20.84 29.25
N SER A 115 17.27 -22.02 28.72
CA SER A 115 17.99 -22.59 27.56
C SER A 115 17.16 -22.75 26.29
N ASP A 116 15.94 -22.20 26.24
CA ASP A 116 15.15 -22.11 25.01
C ASP A 116 15.52 -20.83 24.24
N SER A 117 16.57 -20.90 23.42
CA SER A 117 17.04 -19.81 22.53
C SER A 117 15.97 -19.25 21.59
N ASN A 118 14.82 -19.92 21.46
CA ASN A 118 13.69 -19.53 20.63
C ASN A 118 12.57 -18.79 21.38
N ARG A 119 12.56 -18.73 22.72
CA ARG A 119 11.46 -18.12 23.50
C ARG A 119 11.93 -16.83 24.18
N LEU A 120 11.22 -15.72 23.93
CA LEU A 120 11.46 -14.46 24.64
C LEU A 120 11.14 -14.65 26.13
N SER A 121 12.03 -14.21 27.02
CA SER A 121 11.78 -14.17 28.46
C SER A 121 10.62 -13.20 28.77
N PHE A 122 9.98 -13.37 29.94
CA PHE A 122 8.88 -12.50 30.36
C PHE A 122 9.29 -11.02 30.37
N GLN A 123 10.46 -10.72 30.93
CA GLN A 123 11.03 -9.37 30.95
C GLN A 123 11.20 -8.77 29.55
N ILE A 124 11.68 -9.56 28.58
CA ILE A 124 11.84 -9.10 27.20
C ILE A 124 10.47 -8.87 26.54
N ARG A 125 9.45 -9.69 26.85
CA ARG A 125 8.09 -9.51 26.31
C ARG A 125 7.45 -8.22 26.82
N GLU A 126 7.50 -7.99 28.13
CA GLU A 126 6.96 -6.79 28.75
C GLU A 126 7.67 -5.54 28.22
N GLU A 127 8.99 -5.59 28.08
CA GLU A 127 9.74 -4.47 27.53
C GLU A 127 9.40 -4.22 26.05
N ILE A 128 9.25 -5.27 25.23
CA ILE A 128 8.77 -5.12 23.85
C ILE A 128 7.40 -4.45 23.81
N ILE A 129 6.46 -4.87 24.66
CA ILE A 129 5.11 -4.31 24.72
C ILE A 129 5.17 -2.85 25.18
N ARG A 130 5.93 -2.53 26.23
CA ARG A 130 6.11 -1.17 26.73
C ARG A 130 6.68 -0.23 25.65
N ILE A 131 7.74 -0.65 24.95
CA ILE A 131 8.31 0.12 23.83
C ILE A 131 7.27 0.27 22.71
N TYR A 132 6.55 -0.81 22.41
CA TYR A 132 5.54 -0.82 21.36
C TYR A 132 4.38 0.16 21.66
N GLU A 133 3.89 0.22 22.89
CA GLU A 133 2.77 1.07 23.28
C GLU A 133 3.14 2.54 23.43
N ASN A 134 4.32 2.81 23.98
CA ASN A 134 4.66 4.17 24.44
C ASN A 134 5.70 4.88 23.57
N GLU A 135 6.44 4.17 22.71
CA GLU A 135 7.61 4.75 22.07
C GLU A 135 7.66 4.57 20.55
N THR A 136 7.56 3.34 20.03
CA THR A 136 7.69 3.10 18.59
C THR A 136 7.08 1.78 18.14
N HIS A 137 6.49 1.79 16.95
CA HIS A 137 5.92 0.59 16.32
C HIS A 137 6.86 -0.05 15.28
N GLN A 138 8.02 0.55 15.01
CA GLN A 138 8.95 0.03 14.02
C GLN A 138 9.81 -1.08 14.63
N THR A 139 9.71 -2.30 14.11
CA THR A 139 10.44 -3.45 14.66
C THR A 139 11.95 -3.24 14.74
N ASN A 140 12.54 -2.53 13.77
CA ASN A 140 13.98 -2.22 13.80
C ASN A 140 14.35 -1.29 14.97
N LEU A 141 13.55 -0.25 15.23
CA LEU A 141 13.76 0.65 16.36
C LEU A 141 13.49 -0.05 17.70
N ILE A 142 12.51 -0.96 17.75
CA ILE A 142 12.28 -1.80 18.94
C ILE A 142 13.53 -2.66 19.20
N ILE A 143 14.14 -3.27 18.17
CA ILE A 143 15.38 -4.04 18.31
C ILE A 143 16.51 -3.16 18.84
N GLU A 144 16.69 -1.94 18.31
CA GLU A 144 17.72 -1.02 18.79
C GLU A 144 17.53 -0.65 20.26
N LYS A 145 16.30 -0.36 20.68
CA LYS A 145 15.96 -0.04 22.06
C LYS A 145 16.13 -1.23 23.00
N LEU A 146 15.82 -2.44 22.55
CA LEU A 146 16.12 -3.66 23.30
C LEU A 146 17.63 -3.88 23.46
N ARG A 147 18.42 -3.62 22.41
CA ARG A 147 19.88 -3.72 22.45
C ARG A 147 20.49 -2.74 23.45
N MET A 148 19.97 -1.52 23.54
CA MET A 148 20.38 -0.55 24.56
C MET A 148 20.16 -1.06 26.00
N LYS A 149 19.16 -1.93 26.20
CA LYS A 149 18.86 -2.58 27.49
C LYS A 149 19.50 -3.97 27.63
N ASN A 150 20.46 -4.32 26.78
CA ASN A 150 21.10 -5.65 26.72
C ASN A 150 20.14 -6.84 26.49
N PHE A 151 18.97 -6.59 25.91
CA PHE A 151 18.02 -7.64 25.52
C PHE A 151 18.27 -8.12 24.08
N LYS A 152 18.12 -9.44 23.86
CA LYS A 152 18.23 -10.07 22.53
C LYS A 152 16.86 -10.61 22.10
N ALA A 153 16.38 -10.12 20.95
CA ALA A 153 15.16 -10.60 20.31
C ALA A 153 15.32 -10.52 18.79
N THR A 154 14.79 -11.52 18.07
CA THR A 154 14.74 -11.52 16.61
C THR A 154 13.55 -10.71 16.11
N LYS A 155 13.63 -10.22 14.87
CA LYS A 155 12.55 -9.49 14.19
C LYS A 155 11.24 -10.31 14.15
N ILE A 156 11.35 -11.62 13.90
CA ILE A 156 10.22 -12.55 13.85
C ILE A 156 9.58 -12.72 15.23
N GLN A 157 10.38 -12.86 16.29
CA GLN A 157 9.85 -12.98 17.66
C GLN A 157 9.09 -11.72 18.08
N ILE A 158 9.62 -10.53 17.78
CA ILE A 158 8.95 -9.25 18.07
C ILE A 158 7.65 -9.14 17.27
N TYR A 159 7.68 -9.45 15.97
CA TYR A 159 6.49 -9.44 15.11
C TYR A 159 5.39 -10.36 15.65
N ASN A 160 5.73 -11.62 15.94
CA ASN A 160 4.79 -12.62 16.45
C ASN A 160 4.25 -12.27 17.86
N LEU A 161 5.06 -11.62 18.70
CA LEU A 161 4.61 -11.14 20.00
C LEU A 161 3.62 -9.98 19.84
N ILE A 162 3.97 -8.95 19.06
CA ILE A 162 3.09 -7.79 18.81
C ILE A 162 1.80 -8.23 18.12
N HIS A 163 1.87 -9.16 17.18
CA HIS A 163 0.68 -9.70 16.51
C HIS A 163 -0.26 -10.41 17.50
N ARG A 164 0.27 -11.29 18.36
CA ARG A 164 -0.52 -11.94 19.42
C ARG A 164 -1.06 -10.95 20.44
N TYR A 165 -0.24 -9.96 20.80
CA TYR A 165 -0.63 -8.88 21.71
C TYR A 165 -1.82 -8.08 21.15
N LYS A 166 -1.77 -7.71 19.86
CA LYS A 166 -2.89 -7.07 19.15
C LYS A 166 -4.14 -7.94 19.12
N ILE A 167 -4.01 -9.22 18.79
CA ILE A 167 -5.14 -10.17 18.78
C ILE A 167 -5.77 -10.28 20.18
N ASN A 168 -4.95 -10.38 21.23
CA ASN A 168 -5.44 -10.52 22.60
C ASN A 168 -6.05 -9.20 23.14
N GLN A 169 -5.52 -8.03 22.76
CA GLN A 169 -6.21 -6.76 23.00
C GLN A 169 -7.52 -6.65 22.19
N SER A 170 -7.63 -7.33 21.04
CA SER A 170 -8.80 -7.28 20.18
C SER A 170 -10.00 -8.04 20.73
N GLU A 171 -9.83 -9.06 21.58
CA GLU A 171 -10.97 -9.77 22.18
C GLU A 171 -11.86 -8.85 23.04
N SER A 172 -11.36 -7.69 23.51
CA SER A 172 -12.16 -6.68 24.21
C SER A 172 -12.59 -5.48 23.35
N LYS A 173 -12.13 -5.37 22.09
CA LYS A 173 -12.39 -4.21 21.19
C LYS A 173 -12.76 -4.58 19.74
N ASN A 174 -13.05 -5.84 19.45
CA ASN A 174 -13.46 -6.24 18.10
C ASN A 174 -14.89 -5.77 17.83
N THR A 175 -15.02 -4.82 16.90
CA THR A 175 -16.28 -4.52 16.25
C THR A 175 -16.83 -5.81 15.67
N THR A 176 -17.91 -6.32 16.26
CA THR A 176 -18.64 -7.45 15.69
C THR A 176 -19.15 -7.07 14.31
N LEU A 177 -19.39 -8.06 13.46
CA LEU A 177 -19.94 -7.80 12.14
C LEU A 177 -21.32 -7.12 12.18
N ASN A 178 -22.11 -7.42 13.20
CA ASN A 178 -23.37 -6.73 13.44
C ASN A 178 -23.13 -5.27 13.77
N GLN A 179 -22.19 -4.96 14.68
CA GLN A 179 -21.81 -3.57 14.96
C GLN A 179 -21.29 -2.83 13.71
N LEU A 180 -20.52 -3.50 12.86
CA LEU A 180 -20.04 -2.92 11.60
C LEU A 180 -21.20 -2.61 10.65
N ARG A 181 -22.15 -3.54 10.51
CA ARG A 181 -23.37 -3.34 9.73
C ARG A 181 -24.24 -2.23 10.31
N ASP A 182 -24.40 -2.21 11.63
CA ASP A 182 -25.20 -1.21 12.34
C ASP A 182 -24.59 0.18 12.14
N TYR A 183 -23.26 0.29 12.22
CA TYR A 183 -22.51 1.51 11.88
C TYR A 183 -22.75 1.93 10.43
N CYS A 184 -22.67 1.00 9.48
CA CYS A 184 -22.96 1.30 8.07
C CYS A 184 -24.39 1.79 7.87
N SER A 185 -25.34 1.16 8.56
CA SER A 185 -26.76 1.50 8.47
C SER A 185 -27.06 2.88 9.07
N SER A 186 -26.40 3.25 10.17
CA SER A 186 -26.55 4.57 10.79
C SER A 186 -25.91 5.70 10.00
N HIS A 187 -24.95 5.40 9.10
CA HIS A 187 -24.26 6.39 8.26
C HIS A 187 -24.71 6.34 6.79
N LYS A 188 -25.80 5.65 6.47
CA LYS A 188 -26.25 5.47 5.08
C LYS A 188 -26.91 6.72 4.48
N SER A 189 -27.55 7.54 5.30
CA SER A 189 -28.28 8.71 4.83
C SER A 189 -27.34 9.75 4.23
N THR A 190 -27.67 10.23 3.05
CA THR A 190 -27.00 11.35 2.41
C THR A 190 -27.05 12.60 3.31
N PRO A 191 -25.90 13.13 3.78
CA PRO A 191 -25.88 14.23 4.74
C PRO A 191 -26.22 15.56 4.07
N LEU A 192 -26.71 16.53 4.84
CA LEU A 192 -26.94 17.90 4.36
C LEU A 192 -25.60 18.61 4.10
N ASP A 193 -24.66 18.50 5.04
CA ASP A 193 -23.31 19.02 4.91
C ASP A 193 -22.53 18.26 3.83
N SER A 194 -21.94 19.01 2.89
CA SER A 194 -21.17 18.47 1.77
C SER A 194 -19.86 17.80 2.19
N ASP A 195 -19.35 18.15 3.37
CA ASP A 195 -18.09 17.65 3.92
C ASP A 195 -18.27 16.54 4.96
N GLN A 196 -19.52 16.22 5.32
CA GLN A 196 -19.83 15.12 6.20
C GLN A 196 -19.69 13.78 5.46
N VAL A 197 -19.01 12.83 6.12
CA VAL A 197 -18.79 11.48 5.60
C VAL A 197 -20.04 10.64 5.78
N TYR A 198 -20.35 9.82 4.78
CA TYR A 198 -21.45 8.86 4.79
C TYR A 198 -21.08 7.61 3.98
N ILE A 199 -21.92 6.58 4.11
CA ILE A 199 -21.72 5.25 3.54
C ILE A 199 -22.84 4.98 2.53
N PRO A 200 -22.71 5.48 1.28
CA PRO A 200 -23.75 5.35 0.27
C PRO A 200 -24.07 3.91 -0.11
N ASP A 201 -23.06 3.04 -0.11
CA ASP A 201 -23.21 1.66 -0.59
C ASP A 201 -22.46 0.67 0.31
N THR A 202 -23.09 -0.49 0.51
CA THR A 202 -22.55 -1.61 1.26
C THR A 202 -23.03 -2.94 0.70
N TYR A 203 -22.18 -3.94 0.80
CA TYR A 203 -22.51 -5.33 0.49
C TYR A 203 -22.05 -6.23 1.63
N PHE A 204 -22.91 -7.16 2.06
CA PHE A 204 -22.56 -8.18 3.04
C PHE A 204 -23.16 -9.53 2.62
N ARG A 205 -22.32 -10.55 2.49
CA ARG A 205 -22.74 -11.93 2.19
C ARG A 205 -22.41 -12.87 3.34
N TYR A 206 -23.43 -13.55 3.84
CA TYR A 206 -23.33 -14.50 4.95
C TYR A 206 -23.35 -15.93 4.41
N GLY A 207 -22.35 -16.72 4.79
CA GLY A 207 -22.37 -18.17 4.66
C GLY A 207 -23.04 -18.83 5.86
N LEU A 208 -22.97 -20.17 5.91
CA LEU A 208 -23.66 -21.01 6.90
C LEU A 208 -23.35 -20.73 8.38
N ASN A 209 -22.39 -19.86 8.71
CA ASN A 209 -22.15 -19.25 10.04
C ASN A 209 -20.95 -18.25 10.04
N VAL A 210 -20.44 -17.84 8.87
CA VAL A 210 -19.28 -16.94 8.74
C VAL A 210 -19.56 -15.94 7.62
N LEU A 211 -19.14 -14.69 7.78
CA LEU A 211 -19.18 -13.72 6.69
C LEU A 211 -18.21 -14.13 5.60
N GLU A 212 -18.74 -14.40 4.42
CA GLU A 212 -17.97 -14.82 3.27
C GLU A 212 -17.35 -13.61 2.58
N GLU A 213 -18.10 -12.52 2.46
CA GLU A 213 -17.69 -11.31 1.74
C GLU A 213 -18.35 -10.06 2.32
N PHE A 214 -17.65 -8.93 2.29
CA PHE A 214 -18.24 -7.61 2.50
C PHE A 214 -17.51 -6.53 1.72
N ARG A 215 -18.21 -5.43 1.46
CA ARG A 215 -17.72 -4.22 0.79
C ARG A 215 -18.41 -3.01 1.41
N ILE A 216 -17.67 -1.97 1.75
CA ILE A 216 -18.19 -0.75 2.39
C ILE A 216 -17.51 0.43 1.69
N PHE A 217 -18.28 1.25 0.98
CA PHE A 217 -17.76 2.46 0.32
C PHE A 217 -18.06 3.69 1.17
N LEU A 218 -17.04 4.50 1.44
CA LEU A 218 -17.12 5.72 2.25
C LEU A 218 -16.74 6.94 1.41
N THR A 219 -17.51 8.02 1.54
CA THR A 219 -17.30 9.26 0.78
C THR A 219 -17.96 10.48 1.44
N THR A 220 -17.80 11.66 0.85
CA THR A 220 -18.59 12.88 1.10
C THR A 220 -19.24 13.34 -0.20
N LYS A 221 -20.24 14.24 -0.15
CA LYS A 221 -20.83 14.79 -1.38
C LYS A 221 -19.78 15.50 -2.23
N ARG A 222 -18.91 16.29 -1.61
CA ARG A 222 -17.89 17.06 -2.35
C ARG A 222 -16.85 16.16 -3.03
N LEU A 223 -16.46 15.05 -2.40
CA LEU A 223 -15.56 14.09 -3.04
C LEU A 223 -16.23 13.41 -4.23
N ILE A 224 -17.51 13.03 -4.13
CA ILE A 224 -18.27 12.54 -5.29
C ILE A 224 -18.39 13.59 -6.40
N GLN A 225 -18.59 14.87 -6.04
CA GLN A 225 -18.66 15.96 -7.02
C GLN A 225 -17.40 16.03 -7.90
N MET A 226 -16.22 15.66 -7.40
CA MET A 226 -14.99 15.65 -8.20
C MET A 226 -15.06 14.68 -9.38
N ALA A 227 -15.88 13.62 -9.30
CA ALA A 227 -16.08 12.68 -10.39
C ALA A 227 -16.78 13.32 -11.61
N THR A 228 -17.50 14.45 -11.44
CA THR A 228 -18.07 15.21 -12.58
C THR A 228 -17.02 15.81 -13.50
N LYS A 229 -15.78 15.92 -13.04
CA LYS A 229 -14.64 16.51 -13.78
C LYS A 229 -13.64 15.45 -14.26
N ALA A 230 -13.94 14.17 -14.04
CA ALA A 230 -12.99 13.09 -14.22
C ALA A 230 -12.93 12.63 -15.69
N ASN A 231 -11.83 12.95 -16.35
CA ASN A 231 -11.51 12.38 -17.67
C ASN A 231 -10.81 11.01 -17.54
N CYS A 232 -10.19 10.74 -16.39
CA CYS A 232 -9.56 9.48 -16.05
C CYS A 232 -9.99 9.03 -14.64
N VAL A 233 -9.89 7.73 -14.39
CA VAL A 233 -10.06 7.16 -13.05
C VAL A 233 -8.77 6.49 -12.64
N HIS A 234 -8.30 6.84 -11.45
CA HIS A 234 -7.18 6.23 -10.77
C HIS A 234 -7.70 5.32 -9.67
N ILE A 235 -7.12 4.14 -9.56
CA ILE A 235 -7.46 3.18 -8.51
C ILE A 235 -6.22 2.44 -8.04
N ASP A 236 -6.10 2.31 -6.72
CA ASP A 236 -5.00 1.59 -6.07
C ASP A 236 -5.53 0.88 -4.83
N VAL A 237 -4.89 -0.24 -4.47
CA VAL A 237 -5.26 -0.97 -3.27
C VAL A 237 -4.16 -0.93 -2.24
N THR A 238 -4.51 -0.36 -1.09
CA THR A 238 -3.62 -0.24 0.03
C THR A 238 -3.90 -1.28 1.11
N TYR A 239 -2.82 -1.64 1.79
CA TYR A 239 -2.77 -2.62 2.86
C TYR A 239 -2.10 -2.03 4.10
N LYS A 240 -2.19 -2.79 5.20
CA LYS A 240 -1.58 -2.45 6.50
C LYS A 240 -2.20 -1.24 7.17
N LEU A 241 -3.46 -0.94 6.84
CA LEU A 241 -4.29 0.05 7.53
C LEU A 241 -5.16 -0.60 8.63
N LEU A 242 -5.61 -1.83 8.41
CA LEU A 242 -6.49 -2.58 9.32
C LEU A 242 -5.74 -3.74 10.00
N TRP A 243 -6.10 -4.07 11.25
CA TRP A 243 -5.51 -5.19 12.02
C TRP A 243 -5.63 -6.53 11.30
N HIS A 244 -6.78 -6.74 10.68
CA HIS A 244 -7.10 -7.95 9.94
C HIS A 244 -6.41 -8.04 8.57
N GLY A 245 -5.57 -7.05 8.21
CA GLY A 245 -4.90 -7.01 6.92
C GLY A 245 -5.85 -6.81 5.73
N LEU A 246 -7.07 -6.33 6.00
CA LEU A 246 -8.08 -6.11 4.98
C LEU A 246 -7.61 -5.07 3.95
N PRO A 247 -7.89 -5.30 2.66
CA PRO A 247 -7.62 -4.34 1.61
C PRO A 247 -8.51 -3.10 1.73
N VAL A 248 -7.93 -1.95 1.39
CA VAL A 248 -8.65 -0.69 1.23
C VAL A 248 -8.38 -0.17 -0.18
N ILE A 249 -9.41 -0.05 -0.99
CA ILE A 249 -9.33 0.47 -2.35
C ILE A 249 -9.52 1.99 -2.28
N ILE A 250 -8.60 2.75 -2.86
CA ILE A 250 -8.72 4.20 -3.00
C ILE A 250 -9.01 4.50 -4.47
N ILE A 251 -9.98 5.37 -4.72
CA ILE A 251 -10.40 5.76 -6.07
C ILE A 251 -10.45 7.28 -6.20
N GLY A 252 -10.08 7.80 -7.36
CA GLY A 252 -10.12 9.23 -7.67
C GLY A 252 -9.77 9.56 -9.12
N THR A 253 -9.44 10.81 -9.38
CA THR A 253 -8.94 11.33 -10.67
C THR A 253 -7.71 12.20 -10.43
N THR A 254 -6.99 12.54 -11.49
CA THR A 254 -6.05 13.68 -11.47
C THR A 254 -6.58 14.86 -12.26
N ASP A 255 -6.12 16.06 -11.91
CA ASP A 255 -6.38 17.28 -12.68
C ASP A 255 -5.24 17.60 -13.66
N CYS A 256 -5.35 18.69 -14.42
CA CYS A 256 -4.33 19.09 -15.38
C CYS A 256 -3.00 19.52 -14.75
N SER A 257 -2.97 19.77 -13.44
CA SER A 257 -1.73 20.00 -12.68
C SER A 257 -1.22 18.74 -12.00
N HIS A 258 -1.75 17.57 -12.37
CA HIS A 258 -1.42 16.26 -11.82
C HIS A 258 -1.69 16.11 -10.31
N ASN A 259 -2.57 16.95 -9.73
CA ASN A 259 -3.02 16.76 -8.36
C ASN A 259 -4.08 15.67 -8.33
N PHE A 260 -4.01 14.79 -7.34
CA PHE A 260 -5.01 13.73 -7.15
C PHE A 260 -6.22 14.22 -6.35
N HIS A 261 -7.40 13.83 -6.81
CA HIS A 261 -8.70 14.14 -6.25
C HIS A 261 -9.46 12.84 -5.97
N PRO A 262 -9.48 12.35 -4.71
CA PRO A 262 -10.20 11.15 -4.33
C PRO A 262 -11.70 11.33 -4.46
N PHE A 263 -12.40 10.27 -4.85
CA PHE A 263 -13.85 10.17 -4.75
C PHE A 263 -14.28 9.50 -3.46
N GLY A 264 -13.42 8.67 -2.87
CA GLY A 264 -13.72 7.91 -1.66
C GLY A 264 -12.80 6.71 -1.51
N LEU A 265 -13.18 5.80 -0.61
CA LEU A 265 -12.48 4.54 -0.41
C LEU A 265 -13.43 3.39 -0.11
N THR A 266 -13.03 2.18 -0.48
CA THR A 266 -13.77 0.95 -0.20
C THR A 266 -12.98 0.06 0.73
N ILE A 267 -13.60 -0.39 1.82
CA ILE A 267 -13.09 -1.49 2.64
C ILE A 267 -13.73 -2.77 2.14
N CYS A 268 -12.92 -3.75 1.75
CA CYS A 268 -13.41 -5.03 1.26
C CYS A 268 -12.63 -6.19 1.90
N LYS A 269 -13.17 -7.41 1.75
CA LYS A 269 -12.50 -8.63 2.25
C LYS A 269 -11.45 -9.15 1.28
N HIS A 270 -11.70 -8.98 -0.02
CA HIS A 270 -10.89 -9.52 -1.12
C HIS A 270 -10.49 -8.41 -2.10
N GLN A 271 -9.76 -8.78 -3.16
CA GLN A 271 -9.38 -7.89 -4.27
C GLN A 271 -9.68 -8.58 -5.60
N ASN A 272 -10.95 -8.93 -5.81
CA ASN A 272 -11.40 -9.53 -7.06
C ASN A 272 -12.20 -8.52 -7.90
N GLU A 273 -12.57 -8.93 -9.12
CA GLU A 273 -13.35 -8.12 -10.05
C GLU A 273 -14.62 -7.52 -9.39
N ASN A 274 -15.31 -8.26 -8.52
CA ASN A 274 -16.53 -7.77 -7.88
C ASN A 274 -16.26 -6.67 -6.85
N ASP A 275 -15.10 -6.69 -6.19
CA ASP A 275 -14.72 -5.65 -5.22
C ASP A 275 -14.42 -4.31 -5.93
N PHE A 276 -13.72 -4.39 -7.06
CA PHE A 276 -13.47 -3.23 -7.92
C PHE A 276 -14.76 -2.72 -8.58
N ALA A 277 -15.59 -3.63 -9.12
CA ALA A 277 -16.85 -3.27 -9.77
C ALA A 277 -17.81 -2.60 -8.78
N PHE A 278 -17.89 -3.09 -7.54
CA PHE A 278 -18.65 -2.44 -6.47
C PHE A 278 -18.17 -1.01 -6.23
N THR A 279 -16.86 -0.78 -6.16
CA THR A 279 -16.28 0.55 -5.93
C THR A 279 -16.63 1.51 -7.07
N PHE A 280 -16.47 1.07 -8.33
CA PHE A 280 -16.84 1.86 -9.50
C PHE A 280 -18.35 2.16 -9.56
N GLN A 281 -19.19 1.16 -9.27
CA GLN A 281 -20.65 1.29 -9.26
C GLN A 281 -21.09 2.28 -8.19
N ALA A 282 -20.53 2.21 -6.99
CA ALA A 282 -20.87 3.11 -5.90
C ALA A 282 -20.61 4.58 -6.30
N VAL A 283 -19.47 4.87 -6.94
CA VAL A 283 -19.18 6.22 -7.47
C VAL A 283 -20.19 6.63 -8.55
N SER A 284 -20.39 5.78 -9.57
CA SER A 284 -21.30 6.06 -10.69
C SER A 284 -22.74 6.34 -10.22
N GLN A 285 -23.26 5.49 -9.33
CA GLN A 285 -24.61 5.61 -8.80
C GLN A 285 -24.78 6.87 -7.94
N GLN A 286 -23.79 7.19 -7.08
CA GLN A 286 -23.87 8.40 -6.27
C GLN A 286 -23.78 9.67 -7.10
N LEU A 287 -22.97 9.66 -8.15
CA LEU A 287 -22.87 10.79 -9.05
C LEU A 287 -24.20 11.04 -9.78
N LYS A 288 -24.84 9.98 -10.28
CA LYS A 288 -26.17 10.06 -10.90
C LYS A 288 -27.23 10.53 -9.90
N LEU A 289 -27.21 9.99 -8.68
CA LEU A 289 -28.19 10.33 -7.63
C LEU A 289 -28.08 11.78 -7.16
N LEU A 290 -26.86 12.28 -6.96
CA LEU A 290 -26.63 13.60 -6.36
C LEU A 290 -26.58 14.74 -7.38
N TYR A 291 -26.14 14.47 -8.60
CA TYR A 291 -25.81 15.49 -9.60
C TYR A 291 -26.43 15.24 -10.98
N ASP A 292 -27.25 14.20 -11.13
CA ASP A 292 -27.82 13.74 -12.41
C ASP A 292 -26.77 13.60 -13.52
N HIS A 293 -25.57 13.16 -13.14
CA HIS A 293 -24.42 13.08 -14.04
C HIS A 293 -23.96 11.64 -14.19
N GLU A 294 -23.75 11.21 -15.43
CA GLU A 294 -23.19 9.90 -15.78
C GLU A 294 -21.70 10.08 -16.09
N VAL A 295 -20.85 9.45 -15.29
CA VAL A 295 -19.40 9.49 -15.52
C VAL A 295 -19.00 8.48 -16.58
N GLU A 296 -18.22 8.95 -17.54
CA GLU A 296 -17.74 8.16 -18.67
C GLU A 296 -16.22 8.40 -18.85
N PRO A 297 -15.37 7.85 -17.96
CA PRO A 297 -13.95 8.15 -18.01
C PRO A 297 -13.31 7.52 -19.24
N GLY A 298 -12.52 8.31 -19.97
CA GLY A 298 -11.80 7.86 -21.17
C GLY A 298 -10.57 7.01 -20.86
N ALA A 299 -10.08 7.03 -19.62
CA ALA A 299 -8.92 6.26 -19.21
C ALA A 299 -9.01 5.72 -17.78
N LEU A 300 -8.28 4.62 -17.55
CA LEU A 300 -8.15 3.94 -16.28
C LEU A 300 -6.66 3.79 -15.94
N VAL A 301 -6.23 4.42 -14.85
CA VAL A 301 -4.86 4.35 -14.32
C VAL A 301 -4.83 3.39 -13.14
N ALA A 302 -4.16 2.25 -13.28
CA ALA A 302 -4.00 1.28 -12.18
C ALA A 302 -2.79 0.36 -12.38
N GLU A 303 -2.57 -0.59 -11.45
CA GLU A 303 -1.56 -1.65 -11.59
C GLU A 303 -1.91 -2.66 -12.70
N ALA A 304 -1.04 -3.62 -13.02
CA ALA A 304 -1.27 -4.60 -14.08
C ALA A 304 -2.20 -5.76 -13.67
N ASP A 305 -3.33 -5.47 -13.01
CA ASP A 305 -4.33 -6.45 -12.59
C ASP A 305 -5.55 -6.52 -13.55
N PRO A 306 -5.78 -7.65 -14.24
CA PRO A 306 -6.94 -7.87 -15.11
C PRO A 306 -8.29 -7.71 -14.40
N ALA A 307 -8.37 -7.99 -13.10
CA ALA A 307 -9.62 -7.87 -12.34
C ALA A 307 -10.11 -6.41 -12.30
N ILE A 308 -9.18 -5.45 -12.23
CA ILE A 308 -9.51 -4.01 -12.25
C ILE A 308 -10.03 -3.61 -13.63
N GLU A 309 -9.38 -4.06 -14.70
CA GLU A 309 -9.76 -3.73 -16.07
C GLU A 309 -11.14 -4.29 -16.44
N GLN A 310 -11.38 -5.56 -16.10
CA GLN A 310 -12.68 -6.22 -16.32
C GLN A 310 -13.79 -5.54 -15.53
N ALA A 311 -13.53 -5.22 -14.25
CA ALA A 311 -14.47 -4.50 -13.41
C ALA A 311 -14.80 -3.12 -13.96
N PHE A 312 -13.80 -2.39 -14.48
CA PHE A 312 -14.00 -1.07 -15.05
C PHE A 312 -14.87 -1.14 -16.31
N GLY A 313 -14.53 -2.01 -17.28
CA GLY A 313 -15.31 -2.16 -18.51
C GLY A 313 -16.73 -2.69 -18.29
N LYS A 314 -16.97 -3.42 -17.19
CA LYS A 314 -18.31 -3.87 -16.79
C LYS A 314 -19.19 -2.71 -16.29
N VAL A 315 -18.59 -1.71 -15.66
CA VAL A 315 -19.31 -0.58 -15.04
C VAL A 315 -19.40 0.60 -16.00
N PHE A 316 -18.27 1.04 -16.55
CA PHE A 316 -18.19 2.10 -17.54
C PHE A 316 -18.10 1.45 -18.91
N LYS A 317 -19.26 1.33 -19.58
CA LYS A 317 -19.43 0.58 -20.84
C LYS A 317 -18.72 1.20 -22.05
N ASN A 318 -18.11 2.37 -21.87
CA ASN A 318 -17.46 3.11 -22.95
C ASN A 318 -16.07 2.58 -23.23
N LYS A 319 -15.58 2.86 -24.43
CA LYS A 319 -14.20 2.56 -24.79
C LYS A 319 -13.28 3.41 -23.90
N PHE A 320 -12.32 2.76 -23.26
CA PHE A 320 -11.34 3.41 -22.40
C PHE A 320 -9.92 2.94 -22.72
N GLU A 321 -8.95 3.74 -22.33
CA GLU A 321 -7.53 3.40 -22.38
C GLU A 321 -7.06 2.92 -21.00
N ARG A 322 -6.50 1.71 -20.93
CA ARG A 322 -5.84 1.23 -19.72
C ARG A 322 -4.42 1.79 -19.68
N VAL A 323 -4.16 2.65 -18.71
CA VAL A 323 -2.85 3.22 -18.42
C VAL A 323 -2.28 2.53 -17.18
N LEU A 324 -1.03 2.09 -17.26
CA LEU A 324 -0.37 1.41 -16.17
C LEU A 324 0.35 2.40 -15.26
N SER A 325 0.16 2.21 -13.95
CA SER A 325 0.84 2.99 -12.92
C SER A 325 2.35 2.79 -12.99
N TRP A 326 3.08 3.84 -13.38
CA TRP A 326 4.54 3.76 -13.53
C TRP A 326 5.28 3.31 -12.27
N PRO A 327 4.94 3.77 -11.05
CA PRO A 327 5.58 3.27 -9.82
C PRO A 327 5.45 1.76 -9.63
N HIS A 328 4.30 1.17 -10.00
CA HIS A 328 4.07 -0.27 -9.93
C HIS A 328 4.92 -1.01 -10.97
N VAL A 329 4.90 -0.53 -12.21
CA VAL A 329 5.73 -1.06 -13.32
C VAL A 329 7.21 -1.03 -12.92
N LEU A 330 7.70 0.11 -12.44
CA LEU A 330 9.09 0.30 -12.05
C LEU A 330 9.49 -0.60 -10.87
N LYS A 331 8.62 -0.80 -9.88
CA LYS A 331 8.86 -1.71 -8.76
C LYS A 331 9.01 -3.17 -9.20
N GLU A 332 8.19 -3.62 -10.15
CA GLU A 332 8.30 -4.98 -10.70
C GLU A 332 9.56 -5.15 -11.56
N ILE A 333 9.90 -4.13 -12.35
CA ILE A 333 11.15 -4.06 -13.11
C ILE A 333 12.36 -4.13 -12.16
N ASP A 334 12.39 -3.30 -11.12
CA ASP A 334 13.45 -3.27 -10.10
C ASP A 334 13.57 -4.61 -9.36
N SER A 335 12.45 -5.29 -9.11
CA SER A 335 12.44 -6.64 -8.54
C SER A 335 13.13 -7.63 -9.45
N LYS A 336 12.80 -7.64 -10.75
CA LYS A 336 13.39 -8.57 -11.72
C LYS A 336 14.84 -8.24 -12.04
N LEU A 337 15.20 -6.96 -12.06
CA LEU A 337 16.58 -6.50 -12.24
C LEU A 337 17.57 -7.09 -11.21
N ASN A 338 17.08 -7.58 -10.06
CA ASN A 338 17.93 -8.26 -9.06
C ASN A 338 18.56 -9.57 -9.54
N ILE A 339 18.11 -10.14 -10.67
CA ILE A 339 18.82 -11.29 -11.29
C ILE A 339 20.22 -10.89 -11.78
N ILE A 340 20.42 -9.60 -12.08
CA ILE A 340 21.69 -9.04 -12.52
C ILE A 340 22.49 -8.64 -11.28
N LYS A 341 23.55 -9.39 -11.00
CA LYS A 341 24.41 -9.16 -9.81
C LYS A 341 25.26 -7.89 -9.94
N ASP A 342 25.61 -7.50 -11.17
CA ASP A 342 26.36 -6.27 -11.41
C ASP A 342 25.45 -5.04 -11.23
N ASN A 343 25.72 -4.29 -10.16
CA ASN A 343 24.96 -3.09 -9.82
C ASN A 343 25.12 -1.96 -10.85
N ARG A 344 26.26 -1.87 -11.57
CA ARG A 344 26.47 -0.85 -12.60
C ARG A 344 25.58 -1.15 -13.80
N VAL A 345 25.63 -2.39 -14.29
CA VAL A 345 24.79 -2.86 -15.40
C VAL A 345 23.31 -2.67 -15.07
N ARG A 346 22.90 -3.07 -13.86
CA ARG A 346 21.53 -2.88 -13.38
C ARG A 346 21.07 -1.42 -13.42
N LYS A 347 21.91 -0.49 -12.93
CA LYS A 347 21.59 0.94 -12.95
C LYS A 347 21.44 1.47 -14.38
N CYS A 348 22.35 1.12 -15.27
CA CYS A 348 22.29 1.56 -16.66
C CYS A 348 21.05 1.02 -17.40
N ILE A 349 20.68 -0.25 -17.18
CA ILE A 349 19.43 -0.80 -17.75
C ILE A 349 18.22 -0.02 -17.23
N ARG A 350 18.18 0.20 -15.91
CA ARG A 350 17.09 0.94 -15.28
C ARG A 350 16.99 2.37 -15.81
N GLU A 351 18.12 3.06 -15.98
CA GLU A 351 18.19 4.40 -16.56
C GLU A 351 17.67 4.42 -18.00
N ASP A 352 18.07 3.48 -18.85
CA ASP A 352 17.55 3.38 -20.22
C ASP A 352 16.03 3.17 -20.24
N ILE A 353 15.48 2.33 -19.35
CA ILE A 353 14.03 2.11 -19.25
C ILE A 353 13.30 3.36 -18.75
N VAL A 354 13.85 4.08 -17.77
CA VAL A 354 13.30 5.37 -17.34
C VAL A 354 13.29 6.38 -18.49
N ASN A 355 14.34 6.41 -19.30
CA ASN A 355 14.39 7.28 -20.49
C ASN A 355 13.34 6.88 -21.53
N VAL A 356 13.09 5.57 -21.72
CA VAL A 356 11.99 5.07 -22.56
C VAL A 356 10.63 5.53 -22.01
N GLN A 357 10.45 5.53 -20.68
CA GLN A 357 9.21 5.97 -20.06
C GLN A 357 8.89 7.43 -20.38
N LEU A 358 9.91 8.28 -20.39
CA LEU A 358 9.81 9.72 -20.65
C LEU A 358 9.66 10.07 -22.14
N HIS A 359 9.63 9.08 -23.02
CA HIS A 359 9.56 9.34 -24.45
C HIS A 359 8.24 10.03 -24.84
N ALA A 360 8.35 11.14 -25.57
CA ALA A 360 7.25 12.03 -25.94
C ALA A 360 6.37 11.57 -27.12
N GLU A 361 6.68 10.45 -27.79
CA GLU A 361 6.00 10.06 -29.04
C GLU A 361 5.68 8.56 -29.09
N THR A 362 4.42 8.25 -29.39
CA THR A 362 3.93 6.87 -29.54
C THR A 362 4.49 6.18 -30.78
N TYR A 363 4.72 6.90 -31.88
CA TYR A 363 5.20 6.30 -33.14
C TYR A 363 6.65 5.82 -33.03
N ASN A 364 7.48 6.49 -32.22
CA ASN A 364 8.88 6.15 -32.00
C ASN A 364 9.11 5.18 -30.84
N PHE A 365 8.12 4.98 -29.96
CA PHE A 365 8.24 4.10 -28.79
C PHE A 365 8.77 2.70 -29.14
N LYS A 366 8.18 2.05 -30.15
CA LYS A 366 8.62 0.70 -30.58
C LYS A 366 10.06 0.67 -31.08
N SER A 367 10.48 1.70 -31.82
CA SER A 367 11.83 1.82 -32.35
C SER A 367 12.85 2.02 -31.24
N VAL A 368 12.58 2.93 -30.30
CA VAL A 368 13.48 3.20 -29.17
C VAL A 368 13.58 1.99 -28.24
N VAL A 369 12.45 1.38 -27.89
CA VAL A 369 12.44 0.11 -27.14
C VAL A 369 13.28 -0.94 -27.85
N SER A 370 13.08 -1.14 -29.16
CA SER A 370 13.84 -2.13 -29.93
C SER A 370 15.36 -1.90 -29.85
N GLN A 371 15.80 -0.64 -29.90
CA GLN A 371 17.22 -0.28 -29.75
C GLN A 371 17.75 -0.58 -28.35
N VAL A 372 16.98 -0.24 -27.30
CA VAL A 372 17.34 -0.55 -25.91
C VAL A 372 17.43 -2.07 -25.69
N LEU A 373 16.47 -2.85 -26.19
CA LEU A 373 16.52 -4.31 -26.06
C LEU A 373 17.73 -4.90 -26.80
N LYS A 374 18.04 -4.42 -28.02
CA LYS A 374 19.22 -4.85 -28.78
C LYS A 374 20.53 -4.50 -28.07
N LYS A 375 20.64 -3.29 -27.49
CA LYS A 375 21.80 -2.86 -26.70
C LYS A 375 22.11 -3.86 -25.59
N TRP A 376 21.09 -4.24 -24.82
CA TRP A 376 21.27 -5.12 -23.67
C TRP A 376 21.39 -6.60 -24.04
N GLN A 377 20.80 -7.04 -25.18
CA GLN A 377 21.05 -8.37 -25.75
C GLN A 377 22.50 -8.54 -26.22
N ASN A 378 23.09 -7.49 -26.77
CA ASN A 378 24.48 -7.51 -27.25
C ASN A 378 25.52 -7.35 -26.13
N TYR A 379 25.10 -7.10 -24.88
CA TYR A 379 26.01 -6.93 -23.75
C TYR A 379 26.69 -8.24 -23.29
N GLN A 380 26.32 -9.39 -23.88
CA GLN A 380 26.91 -10.72 -23.63
C GLN A 380 26.89 -11.14 -22.15
N LEU A 381 25.81 -10.81 -21.44
CA LEU A 381 25.58 -11.23 -20.06
C LEU A 381 24.26 -12.00 -19.96
N ASP A 382 24.32 -13.28 -19.58
CA ASP A 382 23.14 -14.16 -19.52
C ASP A 382 22.02 -13.57 -18.65
N SER A 383 22.38 -13.01 -17.49
CA SER A 383 21.39 -12.35 -16.61
C SER A 383 20.74 -11.11 -17.23
N ALA A 384 21.43 -10.40 -18.12
CA ALA A 384 20.86 -9.28 -18.86
C ALA A 384 19.93 -9.79 -19.97
N ASN A 385 20.29 -10.86 -20.68
CA ASN A 385 19.44 -11.50 -21.69
C ASN A 385 18.13 -11.99 -21.07
N LEU A 386 18.20 -12.71 -19.95
CA LEU A 386 17.02 -13.16 -19.19
C LEU A 386 16.13 -11.99 -18.74
N PHE A 387 16.73 -10.86 -18.37
CA PHE A 387 15.97 -9.66 -18.03
C PHE A 387 15.30 -9.05 -19.26
N VAL A 388 16.02 -8.95 -20.40
CA VAL A 388 15.47 -8.39 -21.64
C VAL A 388 14.31 -9.21 -22.16
N ASP A 389 14.41 -10.54 -22.14
CA ASP A 389 13.32 -11.43 -22.56
C ASP A 389 12.09 -11.24 -21.68
N TYR A 390 12.29 -11.25 -20.35
CA TYR A 390 11.23 -10.89 -19.40
C TYR A 390 10.60 -9.53 -19.70
N PHE A 391 11.43 -8.50 -19.92
CA PHE A 391 10.95 -7.14 -20.09
C PHE A 391 10.15 -6.99 -21.39
N ARG A 392 10.60 -7.64 -22.47
CA ARG A 392 9.89 -7.71 -23.75
C ARG A 392 8.51 -8.34 -23.58
N GLU A 393 8.46 -9.56 -23.06
CA GLU A 393 7.22 -10.34 -22.91
C GLU A 393 6.21 -9.60 -22.01
N ASN A 394 6.68 -9.09 -20.88
CA ASN A 394 5.77 -8.55 -19.86
C ASN A 394 5.40 -7.09 -20.10
N TRP A 395 6.35 -6.23 -20.51
CA TRP A 395 6.14 -4.77 -20.53
C TRP A 395 6.07 -4.16 -21.92
N ILE A 396 6.37 -4.92 -22.97
CA ILE A 396 6.27 -4.43 -24.35
C ILE A 396 5.15 -5.15 -25.10
N GLU A 397 5.08 -6.48 -24.99
CA GLU A 397 4.08 -7.27 -25.71
C GLU A 397 2.75 -7.32 -24.94
N LYS A 398 2.79 -7.57 -23.64
CA LYS A 398 1.58 -7.70 -22.80
C LYS A 398 1.09 -6.37 -22.23
N ASN A 399 1.98 -5.62 -21.57
CA ASN A 399 1.61 -4.44 -20.77
C ASN A 399 2.38 -3.19 -21.22
N SER A 400 2.15 -2.68 -22.44
CA SER A 400 2.92 -1.54 -23.01
C SER A 400 2.44 -0.14 -22.63
N CYS A 401 1.37 -0.03 -21.84
CA CYS A 401 0.65 1.22 -21.60
C CYS A 401 1.22 2.08 -20.44
N TRP A 402 2.54 2.20 -20.29
CA TRP A 402 3.19 2.85 -19.12
C TRP A 402 4.06 4.08 -19.44
N PHE A 403 4.31 4.40 -20.71
CA PHE A 403 5.15 5.53 -21.14
C PHE A 403 4.34 6.82 -21.32
N GLU A 404 4.95 8.00 -21.12
CA GLU A 404 4.31 9.33 -21.08
C GLU A 404 3.48 9.67 -22.32
N ALA A 405 3.89 9.25 -23.51
CA ALA A 405 3.14 9.55 -24.73
C ALA A 405 1.90 8.68 -24.98
N PHE A 406 1.74 7.53 -24.31
CA PHE A 406 0.62 6.59 -24.55
C PHE A 406 -0.79 7.21 -24.43
N ALA A 407 -0.92 8.22 -23.58
CA ALA A 407 -2.17 8.80 -23.09
C ALA A 407 -1.80 10.19 -22.52
N PRO A 408 -1.60 11.19 -23.40
CA PRO A 408 -1.16 12.52 -23.01
C PRO A 408 -2.13 13.15 -22.00
N GLN A 409 -1.62 14.06 -21.17
CA GLN A 409 -2.39 14.78 -20.13
C GLN A 409 -2.88 13.94 -18.93
N ILE A 410 -2.81 12.62 -19.00
CA ILE A 410 -3.10 11.73 -17.86
C ILE A 410 -1.82 11.51 -17.07
N ALA A 411 -1.84 11.80 -15.77
CA ALA A 411 -0.69 11.57 -14.90
C ALA A 411 -0.38 10.07 -14.82
N LYS A 412 0.73 9.63 -15.43
CA LYS A 412 1.11 8.19 -15.45
C LYS A 412 1.99 7.79 -14.29
N THR A 413 2.76 8.75 -13.82
CA THR A 413 3.28 8.67 -12.48
C THR A 413 2.07 8.77 -11.56
N ASN A 414 1.54 7.63 -11.12
CA ASN A 414 0.53 7.55 -10.06
C ASN A 414 1.07 8.10 -8.72
N ASN A 415 2.19 8.82 -8.75
CA ASN A 415 2.82 9.55 -7.67
C ASN A 415 1.82 10.28 -6.79
N ALA A 416 0.77 10.87 -7.37
CA ALA A 416 -0.23 11.57 -6.58
C ALA A 416 -1.08 10.61 -5.73
N LEU A 417 -1.51 9.45 -6.26
CA LEU A 417 -2.21 8.41 -5.51
C LEU A 417 -1.27 7.62 -4.58
N ASP A 418 -0.05 7.32 -5.01
CA ASP A 418 0.98 6.69 -4.18
C ASP A 418 1.41 7.60 -3.00
N LEU A 419 1.50 8.91 -3.24
CA LEU A 419 1.71 9.92 -2.20
C LEU A 419 0.54 9.90 -1.23
N ILE A 420 -0.69 9.83 -1.72
CA ILE A 420 -1.89 9.73 -0.88
C ILE A 420 -1.87 8.45 -0.05
N ASP A 421 -1.54 7.30 -0.63
CA ASP A 421 -1.36 6.04 0.10
C ASP A 421 -0.28 6.19 1.19
N ALA A 422 0.87 6.78 0.85
CA ALA A 422 1.93 7.05 1.80
C ALA A 422 1.50 8.02 2.91
N LEU A 423 0.69 9.03 2.60
CA LEU A 423 0.12 9.99 3.55
C LEU A 423 -0.88 9.32 4.48
N VAL A 424 -1.82 8.51 3.96
CA VAL A 424 -2.77 7.72 4.77
C VAL A 424 -2.01 6.82 5.74
N LYS A 425 -0.94 6.18 5.26
CA LYS A 425 -0.05 5.35 6.09
C LYS A 425 0.74 6.17 7.10
N LYS A 426 1.21 7.37 6.78
CA LYS A 426 2.14 8.15 7.62
C LYS A 426 1.42 9.07 8.61
N GLU A 427 0.45 9.84 8.15
CA GLU A 427 -0.19 10.92 8.91
C GLU A 427 -1.44 10.47 9.63
N ASN A 428 -2.25 9.60 9.01
CA ASN A 428 -3.57 9.26 9.54
C ASN A 428 -3.56 8.00 10.41
N SER A 429 -2.80 6.98 9.98
CA SER A 429 -2.64 5.74 10.73
C SER A 429 -1.33 5.68 11.53
N PHE A 430 -0.37 6.59 11.32
CA PHE A 430 0.98 6.51 11.93
C PHE A 430 1.68 5.16 11.72
N ARG A 431 1.38 4.49 10.60
CA ARG A 431 1.74 3.11 10.25
C ARG A 431 1.26 2.08 11.26
N LYS A 432 0.35 2.47 12.14
CA LYS A 432 -0.38 1.60 13.05
C LYS A 432 -1.59 1.07 12.30
N GLN A 433 -1.65 -0.24 12.13
CA GLN A 433 -2.89 -0.89 11.75
C GLN A 433 -3.92 -0.59 12.85
N LEU A 434 -5.19 -0.37 12.50
CA LEU A 434 -6.28 -0.07 13.42
C LEU A 434 -7.34 -1.19 13.45
N PRO A 435 -8.06 -1.38 14.56
CA PRO A 435 -9.35 -2.09 14.56
C PRO A 435 -10.33 -1.50 13.54
N ALA A 436 -11.34 -2.26 13.14
CA ALA A 436 -12.29 -1.81 12.12
C ALA A 436 -13.06 -0.53 12.54
N ALA A 437 -13.61 -0.48 13.76
CA ALA A 437 -14.26 0.74 14.27
C ALA A 437 -13.30 1.94 14.31
N ASP A 438 -12.13 1.80 14.97
CA ASP A 438 -11.14 2.88 15.05
C ASP A 438 -10.70 3.37 13.64
N PHE A 439 -10.60 2.45 12.68
CA PHE A 439 -10.30 2.80 11.29
C PHE A 439 -11.43 3.59 10.65
N LEU A 440 -12.68 3.17 10.81
CA LEU A 440 -13.85 3.90 10.30
C LEU A 440 -13.97 5.29 10.92
N ASP A 441 -13.73 5.42 12.21
CA ASP A 441 -13.74 6.72 12.90
C ASP A 441 -12.60 7.60 12.40
N MET A 442 -11.39 7.05 12.23
CA MET A 442 -10.25 7.79 11.67
C MET A 442 -10.53 8.24 10.23
N VAL A 443 -11.08 7.35 9.40
CA VAL A 443 -11.42 7.66 8.01
C VAL A 443 -12.49 8.75 7.95
N SER A 444 -13.53 8.64 8.77
CA SER A 444 -14.68 9.54 8.75
C SER A 444 -14.35 10.90 9.35
N GLU A 445 -13.76 10.96 10.54
CA GLU A 445 -13.54 12.22 11.25
C GLU A 445 -12.27 12.95 10.85
N LYS A 446 -11.29 12.24 10.27
CA LYS A 446 -10.00 12.85 9.91
C LYS A 446 -9.70 12.80 8.43
N LEU A 447 -9.73 11.62 7.81
CA LEU A 447 -9.20 11.46 6.45
C LEU A 447 -10.12 12.08 5.38
N LEU A 448 -11.32 11.51 5.20
CA LEU A 448 -12.24 11.92 4.13
C LEU A 448 -12.80 13.31 4.39
N LYS A 449 -13.09 13.65 5.65
CA LYS A 449 -13.52 15.00 6.04
C LYS A 449 -12.47 16.06 5.72
N ARG A 450 -11.19 15.80 5.99
CA ARG A 450 -10.08 16.68 5.59
C ARG A 450 -10.01 16.81 4.08
N TRP A 451 -9.94 15.69 3.35
CA TRP A 451 -9.89 15.71 1.88
C TRP A 451 -11.07 16.47 1.28
N SER A 452 -12.27 16.29 1.83
CA SER A 452 -13.45 17.03 1.41
C SER A 452 -13.25 18.53 1.66
N SER A 453 -12.93 18.92 2.90
CA SER A 453 -12.77 20.34 3.26
C SER A 453 -11.69 21.06 2.46
N GLU A 454 -10.55 20.41 2.17
CA GLU A 454 -9.46 20.97 1.36
C GLU A 454 -9.90 21.30 -0.07
N ARG A 455 -10.98 20.68 -0.58
CA ARG A 455 -11.55 20.93 -1.91
C ARG A 455 -12.69 21.95 -1.89
N SER A 456 -12.97 22.56 -0.75
CA SER A 456 -13.92 23.67 -0.64
C SER A 456 -13.26 24.98 -1.08
N GLU A 457 -14.00 25.81 -1.81
CA GLU A 457 -13.56 27.17 -2.18
C GLU A 457 -13.28 28.05 -0.95
N SER A 458 -13.96 27.77 0.17
CA SER A 458 -13.77 28.49 1.43
C SER A 458 -12.52 28.07 2.22
N HIS A 459 -11.79 27.04 1.79
CA HIS A 459 -10.61 26.56 2.51
C HIS A 459 -9.37 27.39 2.21
N SER A 460 -8.61 27.74 3.25
CA SER A 460 -7.31 28.40 3.12
C SER A 460 -6.30 27.43 2.52
N GLY A 461 -5.89 27.65 1.27
CA GLY A 461 -5.04 26.72 0.53
C GLY A 461 -5.84 25.62 -0.19
N SER A 462 -7.02 25.96 -0.70
CA SER A 462 -7.91 25.02 -1.39
C SER A 462 -7.22 24.29 -2.55
N LEU A 463 -7.42 22.96 -2.58
CA LEU A 463 -7.01 22.05 -3.64
C LEU A 463 -8.12 21.97 -4.68
N LEU A 464 -8.41 23.10 -5.34
CA LEU A 464 -9.43 23.14 -6.40
C LEU A 464 -8.97 22.33 -7.62
N PHE A 465 -9.93 21.69 -8.28
CA PHE A 465 -9.67 20.96 -9.52
C PHE A 465 -9.26 21.92 -10.63
N LYS A 466 -8.06 21.73 -11.19
CA LYS A 466 -7.53 22.55 -12.29
C LYS A 466 -7.81 21.95 -13.66
N SER A 467 -8.59 22.65 -14.48
CA SER A 467 -8.95 22.22 -15.85
C SER A 467 -7.91 22.59 -16.92
N CYS A 468 -6.86 23.33 -16.55
CA CYS A 468 -5.75 23.66 -17.43
C CYS A 468 -4.42 23.64 -16.67
N VAL A 469 -3.33 23.47 -17.40
CA VAL A 469 -1.98 23.61 -16.84
C VAL A 469 -1.72 25.10 -16.62
N GLU A 470 -1.43 25.49 -15.38
CA GLU A 470 -0.97 26.83 -15.05
C GLU A 470 0.51 26.75 -14.66
N PRO A 471 1.45 27.08 -15.56
CA PRO A 471 2.86 27.01 -15.26
C PRO A 471 3.17 27.96 -14.09
N SER A 472 3.85 27.45 -13.07
CA SER A 472 4.30 28.29 -11.96
C SER A 472 5.40 29.25 -12.41
N MET A 473 5.63 30.31 -11.64
CA MET A 473 6.79 31.19 -11.86
C MET A 473 8.12 30.42 -11.81
N GLU A 474 8.18 29.33 -11.05
CA GLU A 474 9.37 28.46 -11.03
C GLU A 474 9.52 27.67 -12.34
N ASN A 475 8.41 27.21 -12.94
CA ASN A 475 8.45 26.59 -14.26
C ASN A 475 8.91 27.59 -15.32
N TRP A 476 8.38 28.82 -15.30
CA TRP A 476 8.84 29.89 -16.19
C TRP A 476 10.32 30.21 -15.99
N ARG A 477 10.79 30.33 -14.74
CA ARG A 477 12.20 30.56 -14.44
C ARG A 477 13.08 29.40 -14.92
N SER A 478 12.66 28.16 -14.71
CA SER A 478 13.40 26.97 -15.15
C SER A 478 13.48 26.93 -16.68
N ALA A 479 12.36 27.19 -17.36
CA ALA A 479 12.31 27.26 -18.81
C ALA A 479 13.23 28.38 -19.34
N TRP A 480 13.19 29.56 -18.73
CA TRP A 480 14.04 30.68 -19.08
C TRP A 480 15.53 30.42 -18.82
N GLN A 481 15.88 29.80 -17.68
CA GLN A 481 17.26 29.40 -17.39
C GLN A 481 17.75 28.34 -18.36
N TRP A 482 16.89 27.38 -18.71
CA TRP A 482 17.18 26.40 -19.73
C TRP A 482 17.46 27.09 -21.07
N GLU A 483 16.61 28.03 -21.49
CA GLU A 483 16.79 28.82 -22.71
C GLU A 483 18.11 29.61 -22.68
N LEU A 484 18.45 30.27 -21.57
CA LEU A 484 19.71 30.99 -21.42
C LEU A 484 20.96 30.08 -21.50
N LEU A 485 20.91 28.90 -20.89
CA LEU A 485 22.01 27.93 -20.91
C LEU A 485 22.20 27.26 -22.26
N HIS A 486 21.13 27.23 -23.07
CA HIS A 486 21.09 26.57 -24.36
C HIS A 486 20.83 27.54 -25.51
N ASN A 487 21.17 28.82 -25.33
CA ASN A 487 20.93 29.91 -26.29
C ASN A 487 21.69 29.73 -27.63
N SER A 488 22.62 28.76 -27.68
CA SER A 488 23.34 28.34 -28.88
C SER A 488 22.76 27.09 -29.55
N LEU A 489 21.72 26.46 -28.99
CA LEU A 489 21.06 25.34 -29.64
C LEU A 489 20.14 25.86 -30.74
N SER A 490 20.42 25.46 -31.97
CA SER A 490 19.49 25.60 -33.07
C SER A 490 18.32 24.65 -32.88
N ILE A 491 17.21 25.21 -32.41
CA ILE A 491 15.97 24.46 -32.25
C ILE A 491 15.23 24.50 -33.59
N SER A 492 15.26 23.40 -34.32
CA SER A 492 14.49 23.28 -35.55
C SER A 492 13.03 23.00 -35.21
N LYS A 493 12.12 23.78 -35.79
CA LYS A 493 10.67 23.73 -35.49
C LYS A 493 9.88 23.21 -36.69
N LYS A 494 9.13 22.13 -36.50
CA LYS A 494 8.12 21.68 -37.45
C LYS A 494 6.74 21.98 -36.91
N THR A 495 5.97 22.79 -37.62
CA THR A 495 4.62 23.20 -37.19
C THR A 495 3.58 22.50 -38.05
N SER A 496 2.63 21.81 -37.43
CA SER A 496 1.38 21.35 -38.05
C SER A 496 0.21 22.26 -37.66
N ASP A 497 -0.98 21.96 -38.18
CA ASP A 497 -2.21 22.65 -37.79
C ASP A 497 -2.55 22.46 -36.30
N THR A 498 -2.11 21.35 -35.69
CA THR A 498 -2.43 20.96 -34.32
C THR A 498 -1.28 21.10 -33.32
N CYS A 499 -0.02 21.21 -33.77
CA CYS A 499 1.14 21.20 -32.88
C CYS A 499 2.38 21.93 -33.44
N SER A 500 3.25 22.41 -32.56
CA SER A 500 4.66 22.67 -32.86
C SER A 500 5.58 21.61 -32.25
N ILE A 501 6.39 20.94 -33.07
CA ILE A 501 7.44 20.00 -32.65
C ILE A 501 8.80 20.69 -32.76
N PHE A 502 9.58 20.64 -31.69
CA PHE A 502 10.91 21.24 -31.59
C PHE A 502 11.97 20.13 -31.51
N TYR A 503 12.98 20.17 -32.37
CA TYR A 503 14.08 19.21 -32.41
C TYR A 503 15.34 19.81 -31.79
N ILE A 504 15.99 19.05 -30.90
CA ILE A 504 17.16 19.50 -30.16
C ILE A 504 18.39 18.64 -30.57
N PRO A 505 19.51 19.27 -30.98
CA PRO A 505 20.76 18.55 -31.26
C PRO A 505 21.24 17.77 -30.04
N SER A 506 21.81 16.57 -30.23
CA SER A 506 22.56 15.92 -29.15
C SER A 506 23.89 16.63 -28.89
N GLU A 507 24.55 16.36 -27.75
CA GLU A 507 25.88 16.93 -27.42
C GLU A 507 26.95 16.71 -28.51
N LYS A 508 26.72 15.78 -29.44
CA LYS A 508 27.63 15.45 -30.55
C LYS A 508 27.28 16.14 -31.86
N LEU A 509 26.19 16.89 -31.92
CA LEU A 509 25.73 17.62 -33.10
C LEU A 509 25.58 19.10 -32.80
N GLU A 510 26.20 19.92 -33.63
CA GLU A 510 26.10 21.38 -33.51
C GLU A 510 24.80 21.92 -34.12
N ASN A 511 24.14 21.18 -35.02
CA ASN A 511 22.95 21.65 -35.73
C ASN A 511 22.05 20.50 -36.19
N VAL A 512 20.72 20.69 -36.18
CA VAL A 512 19.74 19.73 -36.72
C VAL A 512 19.04 20.39 -37.91
N ASP A 513 19.36 19.97 -39.13
CA ASP A 513 18.72 20.48 -40.35
C ASP A 513 17.42 19.72 -40.71
N GLU A 514 16.68 20.23 -41.71
CA GLU A 514 15.42 19.62 -42.16
C GLU A 514 15.62 18.20 -42.73
N GLU A 515 16.77 17.94 -43.35
CA GLU A 515 17.10 16.63 -43.93
C GLU A 515 17.31 15.57 -42.82
N LEU A 516 18.01 15.93 -41.75
CA LEU A 516 18.17 15.10 -40.55
C LEU A 516 16.82 14.80 -39.89
N ILE A 517 15.93 15.78 -39.82
CA ILE A 517 14.57 15.61 -39.29
C ILE A 517 13.77 14.64 -40.16
N GLU A 518 13.79 14.80 -41.48
CA GLU A 518 13.09 13.89 -42.38
C GLU A 518 13.64 12.46 -42.32
N ASN A 519 14.95 12.32 -42.16
CA ASN A 519 15.61 11.01 -42.02
C ASN A 519 15.35 10.36 -40.65
N TYR A 520 15.16 11.15 -39.59
CA TYR A 520 14.73 10.67 -38.28
C TYR A 520 13.28 10.16 -38.29
N ILE A 521 12.38 10.87 -38.99
CA ILE A 521 10.96 10.52 -39.09
C ILE A 521 10.72 9.30 -39.99
N LYS A 522 11.56 9.08 -41.01
CA LYS A 522 11.44 7.93 -41.92
C LYS A 522 11.90 6.64 -41.21
N PRO A 523 11.07 5.59 -41.11
CA PRO A 523 11.47 4.32 -40.52
C PRO A 523 12.40 3.58 -41.50
N ASN A 524 13.68 3.94 -41.54
CA ASN A 524 14.66 3.25 -42.36
C ASN A 524 15.27 2.06 -41.60
N SER A 525 15.05 0.86 -42.13
CA SER A 525 15.55 -0.42 -41.63
C SER A 525 17.07 -0.60 -41.67
N SER A 526 17.85 0.43 -42.03
CA SER A 526 19.28 0.31 -42.34
C SER A 526 20.19 1.42 -41.78
N ASN A 527 19.67 2.51 -41.19
CA ASN A 527 20.50 3.62 -40.69
C ASN A 527 20.35 3.82 -39.17
N THR A 528 20.99 2.94 -38.39
CA THR A 528 21.04 2.97 -36.92
C THR A 528 21.88 4.11 -36.33
N PHE A 529 22.74 4.75 -37.13
CA PHE A 529 23.68 5.76 -36.64
C PHE A 529 23.02 7.15 -36.39
N LEU A 530 22.05 7.52 -37.22
CA LEU A 530 21.41 8.85 -37.23
C LEU A 530 20.37 9.07 -36.12
N ALA A 531 19.70 8.00 -35.65
CA ALA A 531 18.77 8.13 -34.52
C ALA A 531 19.48 8.43 -33.20
N SER A 532 20.76 8.06 -33.07
CA SER A 532 21.58 8.30 -31.86
C SER A 532 22.08 9.74 -31.71
N GLN A 533 21.74 10.59 -32.69
CA GLN A 533 22.35 11.89 -32.92
C GLN A 533 21.40 13.07 -32.60
N ILE A 534 20.10 12.81 -32.42
CA ILE A 534 19.08 13.79 -31.99
C ILE A 534 18.67 13.47 -30.55
N ALA A 535 18.74 14.45 -29.64
CA ALA A 535 18.48 14.24 -28.21
C ALA A 535 17.00 14.07 -27.86
N GLY A 536 16.09 14.50 -28.73
CA GLY A 536 14.65 14.32 -28.57
C GLY A 536 13.84 15.42 -29.26
N GLY A 537 12.55 15.13 -29.49
CA GLY A 537 11.55 16.11 -29.93
C GLY A 537 10.66 16.54 -28.75
N VAL A 538 10.45 17.85 -28.59
CA VAL A 538 9.55 18.43 -27.57
C VAL A 538 8.28 18.95 -28.25
N PHE A 539 7.11 18.57 -27.71
CA PHE A 539 5.79 18.92 -28.25
C PHE A 539 5.19 20.12 -27.51
N VAL A 540 4.71 21.12 -28.24
CA VAL A 540 3.90 22.21 -27.69
C VAL A 540 2.62 22.34 -28.51
N GLU A 541 1.49 22.12 -27.87
CA GLU A 541 0.16 22.26 -28.49
C GLU A 541 -0.18 23.75 -28.69
N LYS A 542 -0.77 24.10 -29.83
CA LYS A 542 -1.20 25.48 -30.10
C LYS A 542 -2.42 25.81 -29.25
N PHE A 543 -2.24 26.59 -28.19
CA PHE A 543 -3.37 27.24 -27.52
C PHE A 543 -3.90 28.38 -28.40
N SER A 544 -5.15 28.28 -28.83
CA SER A 544 -5.87 29.36 -29.52
C SER A 544 -6.13 30.51 -28.53
N ALA A 545 -5.19 31.44 -28.43
CA ALA A 545 -5.40 32.74 -27.79
C ALA A 545 -6.19 33.65 -28.75
N ASN A 546 -7.49 33.39 -28.89
CA ASN A 546 -8.42 34.31 -29.53
C ASN A 546 -9.28 35.02 -28.48
N GLU A 547 -8.62 35.67 -27.51
CA GLU A 547 -9.23 36.79 -26.79
C GLU A 547 -8.22 37.94 -26.72
N LYS A 548 -8.57 39.04 -27.39
CA LYS A 548 -7.80 40.28 -27.43
C LYS A 548 -7.73 40.85 -26.01
N ILE A 549 -6.55 40.80 -25.40
CA ILE A 549 -6.23 41.59 -24.21
C ILE A 549 -6.30 43.09 -24.62
N PRO A 550 -7.14 43.93 -24.00
CA PRO A 550 -7.17 45.36 -24.29
C PRO A 550 -5.88 46.02 -23.79
N LEU A 551 -5.07 46.52 -24.73
CA LEU A 551 -3.98 47.45 -24.44
C LEU A 551 -4.58 48.76 -23.90
N LEU A 552 -4.48 48.97 -22.59
CA LEU A 552 -4.71 50.28 -21.97
C LEU A 552 -3.65 51.26 -22.48
N LYS A 553 -4.07 52.17 -23.36
CA LYS A 553 -3.32 53.35 -23.75
C LYS A 553 -3.32 54.32 -22.57
N THR A 554 -2.13 54.66 -22.09
CA THR A 554 -1.89 55.84 -21.26
C THR A 554 -1.97 57.07 -22.14
N GLU A 555 -2.96 57.93 -21.90
CA GLU A 555 -2.94 59.33 -22.33
C GLU A 555 -2.97 60.24 -21.10
N ASN A 556 -2.02 61.18 -21.10
CA ASN A 556 -1.90 62.29 -20.16
C ASN A 556 -3.16 63.15 -20.17
N ASN A 557 -3.54 63.70 -19.03
CA ASN A 557 -3.83 65.14 -18.92
C ASN A 557 -3.72 65.65 -17.49
N GLN A 558 -3.11 66.82 -17.39
CA GLN A 558 -2.79 67.61 -16.20
C GLN A 558 -4.03 68.31 -15.61
N GLU A 559 -3.78 68.90 -14.43
CA GLU A 559 -4.46 70.05 -13.80
C GLU A 559 -5.63 69.74 -12.83
N ASN A 560 -5.41 69.87 -11.52
CA ASN A 560 -5.51 71.16 -10.83
C ASN A 560 -5.34 71.08 -9.29
N LEU A 561 -4.57 72.05 -8.78
CA LEU A 561 -4.72 72.80 -7.52
C LEU A 561 -4.53 72.11 -6.14
N GLU A 562 -3.34 72.37 -5.60
CA GLU A 562 -2.91 72.66 -4.21
C GLU A 562 -3.92 73.45 -3.30
N PRO A 563 -3.60 73.78 -2.01
CA PRO A 563 -2.80 73.09 -0.97
C PRO A 563 -3.36 73.27 0.47
N ALA A 564 -2.85 72.53 1.48
CA ALA A 564 -2.71 73.07 2.85
C ALA A 564 -1.76 72.24 3.78
N MET A 565 -0.57 72.80 3.99
CA MET A 565 0.19 72.93 5.25
C MET A 565 0.06 71.87 6.37
N LYS A 566 1.22 71.33 6.80
CA LYS A 566 1.93 71.81 8.01
C LYS A 566 3.37 71.27 8.13
N GLN A 567 4.27 72.22 8.40
CA GLN A 567 5.71 72.09 8.63
C GLN A 567 6.06 71.70 10.08
N LYS A 568 7.24 71.07 10.28
CA LYS A 568 8.37 71.52 11.15
C LYS A 568 9.48 70.42 11.13
N LYS A 569 10.70 70.61 10.58
CA LYS A 569 11.92 71.33 11.09
C LYS A 569 12.32 70.84 12.49
N ARG A 570 13.57 70.50 12.88
CA ARG A 570 15.00 70.67 12.48
C ARG A 570 15.78 69.59 13.32
N GLY A 571 16.94 69.03 12.99
CA GLY A 571 18.28 69.62 12.86
C GLY A 571 19.34 68.67 13.48
N ARG A 572 20.51 68.51 12.85
CA ARG A 572 21.77 67.93 13.40
C ARG A 572 22.47 68.96 14.35
N PRO A 573 23.62 68.74 15.06
CA PRO A 573 24.70 67.73 14.88
C PRO A 573 25.48 67.23 16.16
N ALA A 574 26.52 66.40 15.90
CA ALA A 574 27.87 66.38 16.50
C ALA A 574 28.26 65.52 17.74
N GLY A 575 29.37 64.78 17.55
CA GLY A 575 30.42 64.42 18.52
C GLY A 575 30.26 63.07 19.23
N SER A 576 31.26 62.23 19.51
CA SER A 576 32.69 62.08 19.14
C SER A 576 33.23 60.87 19.92
N LYS A 577 34.32 60.25 19.44
CA LYS A 577 35.34 59.41 20.16
C LYS A 577 34.96 57.93 20.43
N ASN A 578 35.62 56.99 19.71
CA ASN A 578 36.88 56.28 20.05
C ASN A 578 36.60 55.04 20.94
N LEU A 579 37.23 53.86 20.85
CA LEU A 579 38.49 53.41 20.24
C LEU A 579 38.56 51.84 20.36
N ILE A 580 39.40 51.21 19.53
CA ILE A 580 40.07 49.88 19.68
C ILE A 580 39.25 48.64 19.23
N ALA A 581 39.48 48.01 18.07
CA ALA A 581 40.69 47.42 17.44
C ALA A 581 41.04 46.01 17.96
N SER A 582 40.82 44.99 17.12
CA SER A 582 41.84 44.01 16.68
C SER A 582 41.21 42.87 15.86
N THR A 583 41.37 42.96 14.54
CA THR A 583 41.66 41.83 13.62
C THR A 583 43.17 41.50 13.73
N PRO A 584 43.76 40.41 13.18
CA PRO A 584 43.34 39.73 11.93
C PRO A 584 43.67 38.22 11.78
N GLU A 585 43.42 37.72 10.56
CA GLU A 585 44.01 36.53 9.89
C GLU A 585 43.58 35.14 10.41
N SER A 586 43.21 34.13 9.61
CA SER A 586 43.70 33.71 8.29
C SER A 586 42.76 32.64 7.68
N ASN A 587 42.43 32.79 6.38
CA ASN A 587 42.48 31.83 5.26
C ASN A 587 42.05 30.32 5.38
N PRO A 588 41.86 29.56 4.27
CA PRO A 588 40.59 28.92 3.93
C PRO A 588 40.69 27.38 3.79
N LYS A 589 39.59 26.78 3.30
CA LYS A 589 39.40 25.40 2.76
C LYS A 589 38.74 24.39 3.72
N ARG A 590 37.55 23.91 3.31
CA ARG A 590 37.36 22.46 3.06
C ARG A 590 36.13 22.17 2.20
N VAL A 591 36.44 21.62 1.03
CA VAL A 591 35.60 20.79 0.18
C VAL A 591 35.23 19.49 0.92
N ARG A 592 33.98 19.04 0.77
CA ARG A 592 33.49 17.64 0.76
C ARG A 592 31.98 17.71 0.49
N GLN A 593 31.50 17.50 -0.74
CA GLN A 593 31.07 16.19 -1.26
C GLN A 593 30.42 15.30 -0.20
N LEU A 594 29.09 15.28 -0.23
CA LEU A 594 28.24 14.09 -0.18
C LEU A 594 27.05 14.32 -1.10
#